data_AF-A0AAE1UXT8-F1
#
_entry.id   AF-A0AAE1UXT8-F1
#
_cell.length_a   1.000
_cell.length_b   1.000
_cell.length_c   1.000
_cell.angle_alpha   90.00
_cell.angle_beta   90.00
_cell.angle_gamma   90.00
#
_symmetry.space_group_name_H-M   'P 1'
#
loop_
_entity.id
_entity.type
_entity.pdbx_description
1 polymer ?
#
loop_
_entity_poly.entity_id
_entity_poly.type
_entity_poly.pdbx_seq_one_letter_code
_entity_poly.pdbx_strand_id
1 'polypeptide(L)'
;MALNNGLRSCASKLIAYTESIFPMSVNRGIHSTGVTRMGGHGHDEPFYLHAKHMYNLDRMSNQKLKMTLGVWSAVAIGVIVPVYAVVFQQKKTASG
;
A
#
# COMPACT_ATOMS: atom_id res chain seq x y z
N MET A 1 56.63 4.13 19.80
CA MET A 1 55.49 3.19 19.84
C MET A 1 54.74 3.32 18.53
N ALA A 2 54.57 2.20 17.83
CA ALA A 2 53.96 2.10 16.50
C ALA A 2 52.51 1.65 16.64
N LEU A 3 51.57 2.42 16.08
CA LEU A 3 50.21 1.96 15.83
C LEU A 3 49.63 2.73 14.65
N ASN A 4 49.90 2.27 13.43
CA ASN A 4 49.04 2.54 12.30
C ASN A 4 49.10 1.31 11.40
N ASN A 5 48.00 0.54 11.38
CA ASN A 5 47.66 -0.47 10.36
C ASN A 5 46.31 -1.19 10.61
N GLY A 6 45.57 -0.86 11.68
CA GLY A 6 44.30 -1.53 12.02
C GLY A 6 43.12 -1.27 11.08
N LEU A 7 43.17 -0.22 10.24
CA LEU A 7 42.02 0.19 9.42
C LEU A 7 41.88 -0.58 8.09
N ARG A 8 42.91 -1.34 7.67
CA ARG A 8 42.83 -2.09 6.39
C ARG A 8 42.16 -3.46 6.50
N SER A 9 42.01 -4.01 7.71
CA SER A 9 41.47 -5.37 7.91
C SER A 9 39.93 -5.43 7.98
N CYS A 10 39.27 -4.34 8.37
CA CYS A 10 37.80 -4.31 8.44
C CYS A 10 37.15 -4.12 7.06
N ALA A 11 37.83 -3.42 6.14
CA ALA A 11 37.34 -3.19 4.78
C ALA A 11 37.42 -4.44 3.89
N SER A 12 38.42 -5.31 4.08
CA SER A 12 38.54 -6.55 3.30
C SER A 12 37.47 -7.59 3.64
N LYS A 13 36.94 -7.59 4.87
CA LYS A 13 35.77 -8.40 5.24
C LYS A 13 34.46 -7.87 4.67
N LEU A 14 34.34 -6.55 4.48
CA LEU A 14 33.20 -5.95 3.78
C LEU A 14 33.19 -6.30 2.29
N ILE A 15 34.35 -6.32 1.64
CA ILE A 15 34.46 -6.68 0.21
C ILE A 15 34.14 -8.18 -0.01
N ALA A 16 34.52 -9.07 0.90
CA ALA A 16 34.09 -10.47 0.83
C ALA A 16 32.57 -10.67 1.03
N TYR A 17 31.88 -9.71 1.67
CA TYR A 17 30.41 -9.68 1.75
C TYR A 17 29.77 -9.12 0.48
N THR A 18 30.52 -8.32 -0.31
CA THR A 18 30.01 -7.71 -1.55
C THR A 18 29.79 -8.68 -2.71
N GLU A 19 30.36 -9.89 -2.67
CA GLU A 19 30.04 -10.98 -3.63
C GLU A 19 28.59 -11.52 -3.46
N SER A 20 27.85 -11.08 -2.45
CA SER A 20 26.41 -11.32 -2.31
C SER A 20 25.54 -10.16 -2.81
N ILE A 21 26.13 -9.13 -3.42
CA ILE A 21 25.44 -8.00 -4.10
C ILE A 21 25.14 -8.38 -5.56
N PHE A 22 24.73 -9.62 -5.79
CA PHE A 22 23.69 -9.84 -6.76
C PHE A 22 22.41 -9.92 -5.94
N PRO A 23 21.46 -8.97 -6.10
CA PRO A 23 20.15 -9.24 -5.56
C PRO A 23 19.73 -10.55 -6.21
N MET A 24 19.53 -11.60 -5.41
CA MET A 24 18.56 -12.61 -5.79
C MET A 24 17.38 -11.80 -6.30
N SER A 25 17.00 -12.02 -7.56
CA SER A 25 15.80 -11.45 -8.13
C SER A 25 14.65 -12.02 -7.31
N VAL A 26 14.43 -11.42 -6.14
CA VAL A 26 13.26 -11.64 -5.32
C VAL A 26 12.19 -11.04 -6.19
N ASN A 27 11.48 -11.93 -6.85
CA ASN A 27 10.29 -11.64 -7.60
C ASN A 27 9.31 -11.06 -6.57
N ARG A 28 9.40 -9.75 -6.31
CA ARG A 28 8.34 -8.97 -5.68
C ARG A 28 7.26 -8.87 -6.73
N GLY A 29 6.62 -10.01 -6.99
CA GLY A 29 5.40 -10.07 -7.73
C GLY A 29 4.44 -9.14 -7.01
N ILE A 30 4.04 -8.08 -7.69
CA ILE A 30 2.85 -7.34 -7.33
C ILE A 30 1.79 -8.43 -7.19
N HIS A 31 1.35 -8.73 -5.96
CA HIS A 31 0.20 -9.57 -5.70
C HIS A 31 -1.01 -8.73 -6.14
N SER A 32 -1.11 -8.53 -7.45
CA SER A 32 -2.32 -8.08 -8.10
C SER A 32 -3.33 -9.13 -7.70
N THR A 33 -4.32 -8.74 -6.91
CA THR A 33 -5.45 -9.61 -6.58
C THR A 33 -6.00 -10.10 -7.90
N GLY A 34 -5.60 -11.32 -8.28
CA GLY A 34 -5.98 -11.92 -9.54
C GLY A 34 -7.49 -11.88 -9.65
N VAL A 35 -7.98 -11.45 -10.80
CA VAL A 35 -9.37 -11.63 -11.17
C VAL A 35 -9.71 -13.10 -10.92
N THR A 36 -10.54 -13.34 -9.91
CA THR A 36 -11.04 -14.67 -9.59
C THR A 36 -11.87 -15.13 -10.79
N ARG A 37 -11.27 -15.94 -11.67
CA ARG A 37 -12.03 -16.68 -12.69
C ARG A 37 -12.64 -17.90 -12.00
N MET A 38 -13.87 -17.73 -11.53
CA MET A 38 -14.77 -18.83 -11.21
C MET A 38 -15.63 -19.11 -12.45
N GLY A 39 -15.64 -20.38 -12.87
CA GLY A 39 -15.99 -20.82 -14.22
C GLY A 39 -17.47 -21.08 -14.51
N GLY A 40 -17.69 -21.76 -15.64
CA GLY A 40 -18.87 -22.57 -15.91
C GLY A 40 -19.80 -22.05 -17.02
N HIS A 41 -19.51 -22.45 -18.26
CA HIS A 41 -20.43 -22.69 -19.39
C HIS A 41 -21.80 -21.96 -19.42
N GLY A 42 -21.92 -20.92 -20.25
CA GLY A 42 -23.22 -20.44 -20.75
C GLY A 42 -23.34 -18.92 -20.85
N HIS A 43 -23.06 -18.38 -22.05
CA HIS A 43 -23.29 -17.00 -22.52
C HIS A 43 -22.40 -15.91 -21.91
N ASP A 44 -21.46 -15.44 -22.75
CA ASP A 44 -20.43 -14.44 -22.49
C ASP A 44 -20.96 -13.00 -22.31
N GLU A 45 -21.89 -12.79 -21.38
CA GLU A 45 -22.30 -11.45 -20.97
C GLU A 45 -21.73 -11.16 -19.57
N PRO A 46 -21.01 -10.03 -19.34
CA PRO A 46 -20.49 -9.73 -18.01
C PRO A 46 -21.66 -9.59 -17.03
N PHE A 47 -21.58 -10.27 -15.87
CA PHE A 47 -22.60 -10.32 -14.81
C PHE A 47 -23.20 -8.96 -14.41
N TYR A 48 -22.51 -7.86 -14.72
CA TYR A 48 -22.93 -6.49 -14.46
C TYR A 48 -23.83 -5.88 -15.54
N LEU A 49 -23.79 -6.37 -16.79
CA LEU A 49 -24.50 -5.78 -17.93
C LEU A 49 -26.00 -6.11 -17.96
N HIS A 50 -26.37 -7.32 -17.52
CA HIS A 50 -27.76 -7.80 -17.45
C HIS A 50 -28.21 -8.14 -16.03
N ALA A 51 -27.57 -7.55 -15.00
CA ALA A 51 -27.99 -7.76 -13.61
C ALA A 51 -29.38 -7.17 -13.36
N LYS A 52 -30.24 -7.92 -12.64
CA LYS A 52 -31.55 -7.41 -12.17
C LYS A 52 -31.42 -6.20 -11.23
N HIS A 53 -30.30 -6.10 -10.51
CA HIS A 53 -30.01 -5.02 -9.57
C HIS A 53 -28.71 -4.33 -9.96
N MET A 54 -28.71 -3.00 -9.94
CA MET A 54 -27.57 -2.17 -10.33
C MET A 54 -26.33 -2.41 -9.45
N TYR A 55 -26.53 -2.66 -8.16
CA TYR A 55 -25.46 -3.02 -7.23
C TYR A 55 -25.70 -4.40 -6.65
N ASN A 56 -24.69 -5.27 -6.73
CA ASN A 56 -24.68 -6.54 -6.02
C ASN A 56 -23.68 -6.45 -4.86
N LEU A 57 -24.13 -5.84 -3.75
CA LEU A 57 -23.30 -5.62 -2.58
C LEU A 57 -23.06 -6.90 -1.76
N ASP A 58 -24.03 -7.82 -1.74
CA ASP A 58 -23.95 -9.08 -0.99
C ASP A 58 -22.89 -10.04 -1.55
N ARG A 59 -22.60 -9.95 -2.85
CA ARG A 59 -21.52 -10.73 -3.47
C ARG A 59 -20.12 -10.15 -3.18
N MET A 60 -20.02 -9.00 -2.51
CA MET A 60 -18.72 -8.39 -2.19
C MET A 60 -18.02 -9.13 -1.06
N SER A 61 -16.84 -9.68 -1.33
CA SER A 61 -16.00 -10.26 -0.28
C SER A 61 -15.64 -9.21 0.78
N ASN A 62 -15.82 -9.58 2.05
CA ASN A 62 -15.63 -8.73 3.23
C ASN A 62 -16.46 -7.44 3.19
N GLN A 63 -17.72 -7.53 2.74
CA GLN A 63 -18.63 -6.39 2.56
C GLN A 63 -18.73 -5.51 3.80
N LYS A 64 -19.00 -6.10 4.98
CA LYS A 64 -19.16 -5.35 6.23
C LYS A 64 -17.90 -4.56 6.58
N LEU A 65 -16.73 -5.17 6.46
CA LEU A 65 -15.45 -4.52 6.75
C LEU A 65 -15.18 -3.36 5.78
N LYS A 66 -15.42 -3.55 4.49
CA LYS A 66 -15.21 -2.50 3.48
C LYS A 66 -16.18 -1.33 3.64
N MET A 67 -17.44 -1.61 3.96
CA MET A 67 -18.43 -0.57 4.17
C MET A 67 -18.14 0.23 5.44
N THR A 68 -17.78 -0.43 6.54
CA THR A 68 -17.42 0.29 7.77
C THR A 68 -16.15 1.11 7.58
N LEU A 69 -15.10 0.55 6.97
CA LEU A 69 -13.88 1.31 6.66
C LEU A 69 -14.17 2.49 5.72
N GLY A 70 -15.00 2.30 4.70
CA GLY A 70 -15.42 3.35 3.79
C GLY A 70 -16.09 4.50 4.53
N VAL A 71 -17.09 4.20 5.36
CA VAL A 71 -17.79 5.22 6.16
C VAL A 71 -16.84 5.93 7.13
N TRP A 72 -16.01 5.19 7.86
CA TRP A 72 -15.05 5.78 8.80
C TRP A 72 -14.04 6.68 8.09
N SER A 73 -13.56 6.28 6.91
CA SER A 73 -12.63 7.10 6.12
C SER A 73 -13.27 8.41 5.66
N ALA A 74 -14.52 8.37 5.19
CA ALA A 74 -15.24 9.55 4.76
C ALA A 74 -15.47 10.53 5.92
N VAL A 75 -15.88 10.00 7.09
CA VAL A 75 -16.04 10.81 8.31
C VAL A 75 -14.71 11.42 8.75
N ALA A 76 -13.63 10.63 8.75
CA ALA A 76 -12.31 11.10 9.15
C ALA A 76 -11.84 12.25 8.25
N ILE A 77 -11.98 12.14 6.92
CA ILE A 77 -11.63 13.23 5.99
C ILE A 77 -12.48 14.47 6.25
N GLY A 78 -13.79 14.30 6.49
CA GLY A 78 -14.71 15.39 6.79
C GLY A 78 -14.33 16.19 8.03
N VAL A 79 -13.68 15.58 9.03
CA VAL A 79 -13.25 16.25 10.27
C VAL A 79 -11.80 16.74 10.19
N ILE A 80 -10.88 15.93 9.66
CA ILE A 80 -9.45 16.23 9.62
C ILE A 80 -9.17 17.47 8.77
N VAL A 81 -9.84 17.60 7.61
CA VAL A 81 -9.58 18.70 6.66
C VAL A 81 -9.89 20.08 7.28
N PRO A 82 -11.09 20.33 7.87
CA PRO A 82 -11.37 21.60 8.54
C PRO A 82 -10.45 21.90 9.73
N VAL A 83 -10.15 20.91 10.57
CA VAL A 83 -9.25 21.09 11.73
C VAL A 83 -7.86 21.49 11.26
N TYR A 84 -7.34 20.80 10.24
CA TYR A 84 -6.04 21.14 9.67
C TYR A 84 -6.04 22.54 9.06
N ALA A 85 -7.11 22.94 8.37
CA ALA A 85 -7.22 24.29 7.82
C ALA A 85 -7.16 25.38 8.90
N VAL A 86 -7.80 25.17 10.06
CA VAL A 86 -7.73 26.11 11.19
C VAL A 86 -6.32 26.18 11.76
N VAL A 87 -5.68 25.02 12.02
CA VAL A 87 -4.31 24.97 12.52
C VAL A 87 -3.35 25.67 11.56
N PHE A 88 -3.50 25.42 10.25
CA PHE A 88 -2.70 26.06 9.23
C PHE A 88 -2.86 27.58 9.22
N GLN A 89 -4.09 28.09 9.37
CA GLN A 89 -4.35 29.52 9.46
C GLN A 89 -3.76 30.14 10.72
N GLN A 90 -3.93 29.53 11.88
CA GLN A 90 -3.35 30.01 13.14
C GLN A 90 -1.81 30.07 13.07
N LYS A 91 -1.18 29.08 12.44
CA LYS A 91 0.28 29.07 12.24
C LYS A 91 0.77 30.20 11.33
N LYS A 92 -0.03 30.64 10.35
CA LYS A 92 0.28 31.81 9.52
C LYS A 92 0.11 33.13 10.27
N THR A 93 -0.88 33.23 11.16
CA THR A 93 -1.13 34.45 11.94
C THR A 93 -0.15 34.62 13.11
N ALA A 94 0.29 33.53 13.73
CA ALA A 94 1.20 33.56 14.88
C ALA A 94 2.67 33.84 14.52
N SER A 95 3.04 33.83 13.23
CA SER A 95 4.39 34.15 12.76
C SER A 95 4.58 35.63 12.40
N GLY A 96 3.62 36.50 12.78
CA GLY A 96 3.69 37.96 12.62
C GLY A 96 4.43 38.63 13.76
#